data_AF-A0A3B0SSS7-F1
#
_entry.id   AF-A0A3B0SSS7-F1
#
_cell.length_a   1.000
_cell.length_b   1.000
_cell.length_c   1.000
_cell.angle_alpha   90.00
_cell.angle_beta   90.00
_cell.angle_gamma   90.00
#
_symmetry.space_group_name_H-M   'P 1'
#
loop_
_entity.id
_entity.type
_entity.pdbx_description
1 polymer ?
#
loop_
_entity_poly.entity_id
_entity_poly.type
_entity_poly.pdbx_seq_one_letter_code
_entity_poly.pdbx_strand_id
1 'polypeptide(L)'
;RAVDTGAVLGMASYMRIRPEAGSVEIGCIVFSGALQKTPAATEAMYLMARHIFDDLGYRRYEWKCNDENAASKSAAERLGFQFEGVFRQDMVVKGENRDTAWFSVLDSEWPEVKAGLNAWLAPENFDADGRQRRSLRQCRGGA
;
A
#
# COMPACT_ATOMS: atom_id res chain seq x y z
N ARG A 1 14.10 -5.06 11.59
CA ARG A 1 14.47 -6.50 11.59
C ARG A 1 14.87 -6.87 10.17
N ALA A 2 16.03 -7.49 9.97
CA ALA A 2 16.42 -8.02 8.67
C ALA A 2 15.46 -9.17 8.29
N VAL A 3 15.00 -9.17 7.04
CA VAL A 3 14.20 -10.25 6.47
C VAL A 3 15.17 -11.31 5.95
N ASP A 4 14.92 -12.59 6.28
CA ASP A 4 15.66 -13.70 5.70
C ASP A 4 15.43 -13.73 4.18
N THR A 5 16.51 -13.68 3.39
CA THR A 5 16.48 -13.37 1.96
C THR A 5 15.93 -14.50 1.07
N GLY A 6 15.67 -15.68 1.63
CA GLY A 6 15.12 -16.82 0.88
C GLY A 6 13.70 -17.24 1.27
N ALA A 7 13.17 -16.74 2.39
CA ALA A 7 11.88 -17.18 2.90
C ALA A 7 10.72 -16.41 2.26
N VAL A 8 9.68 -17.13 1.82
CA VAL A 8 8.42 -16.50 1.38
C VAL A 8 7.65 -16.02 2.61
N LEU A 9 7.59 -14.71 2.81
CA LEU A 9 6.97 -14.10 3.98
C LEU A 9 5.56 -13.52 3.74
N GLY A 10 5.01 -13.68 2.54
CA GLY A 10 3.67 -13.22 2.21
C GLY A 10 3.38 -13.19 0.72
N MET A 11 2.22 -12.64 0.37
CA MET A 11 1.76 -12.44 -1.00
C MET A 11 0.92 -11.16 -1.13
N ALA A 12 0.84 -10.65 -2.35
CA ALA A 12 -0.09 -9.61 -2.79
C ALA A 12 -0.30 -9.76 -4.30
N SER A 13 -1.46 -9.31 -4.82
CA SER A 13 -1.84 -9.52 -6.22
C SER A 13 -2.47 -8.28 -6.83
N TYR A 14 -2.21 -8.06 -8.11
CA TYR A 14 -3.03 -7.17 -8.93
C TYR A 14 -4.37 -7.83 -9.25
N MET A 15 -5.45 -7.08 -9.11
CA MET A 15 -6.83 -7.55 -9.29
C MET A 15 -7.67 -6.49 -9.99
N ARG A 16 -8.87 -6.87 -10.46
CA ARG A 16 -9.85 -5.94 -11.07
C ARG A 16 -9.22 -5.04 -12.14
N ILE A 17 -8.31 -5.62 -12.92
CA ILE A 17 -7.50 -4.94 -13.93
C ILE A 17 -8.43 -4.45 -15.05
N ARG A 18 -8.36 -3.15 -15.35
CA ARG A 18 -9.10 -2.48 -16.42
C ARG A 18 -8.09 -1.75 -17.32
N PRO A 19 -7.49 -2.43 -18.30
CA PRO A 19 -6.43 -1.85 -19.14
C PRO A 19 -6.91 -0.61 -19.92
N GLU A 20 -8.12 -0.66 -20.48
CA GLU A 20 -8.70 0.46 -21.23
C GLU A 20 -8.86 1.73 -20.39
N ALA A 21 -9.11 1.56 -19.09
CA ALA A 21 -9.22 2.67 -18.14
C ALA A 21 -7.88 3.02 -17.47
N GLY A 22 -6.82 2.23 -17.70
CA GLY A 22 -5.56 2.34 -16.96
C GLY A 22 -5.77 2.21 -15.44
N SER A 23 -6.56 1.25 -14.98
CA SER A 23 -6.90 1.12 -13.57
C SER A 23 -6.70 -0.31 -13.06
N VAL A 24 -6.17 -0.44 -11.85
CA VAL A 24 -5.92 -1.74 -11.21
C VAL A 24 -6.03 -1.63 -9.69
N GLU A 25 -6.45 -2.71 -9.05
CA GLU A 25 -6.49 -2.83 -7.60
C GLU A 25 -5.29 -3.67 -7.11
N ILE A 26 -4.68 -3.23 -6.01
CA ILE A 26 -3.83 -4.08 -5.19
C ILE A 26 -4.64 -4.71 -4.08
N GLY A 27 -4.60 -6.03 -3.98
CA GLY A 27 -5.29 -6.74 -2.92
C GLY A 27 -4.82 -8.18 -2.77
N CYS A 28 -5.63 -8.99 -2.10
CA CYS A 28 -5.19 -10.31 -1.60
C CYS A 28 -3.87 -10.24 -0.83
N ILE A 29 -3.65 -9.13 -0.11
CA ILE A 29 -2.43 -8.89 0.65
C ILE A 29 -2.46 -9.73 1.91
N VAL A 30 -1.51 -10.65 2.03
CA VAL A 30 -1.31 -11.48 3.23
C VAL A 30 0.17 -11.46 3.56
N PHE A 31 0.53 -10.69 4.58
CA PHE A 31 1.90 -10.65 5.11
C PHE A 31 1.98 -11.41 6.43
N SER A 32 2.97 -12.28 6.56
CA SER A 32 3.30 -12.94 7.83
C SER A 32 3.72 -11.90 8.88
N GLY A 33 3.63 -12.27 10.17
CA GLY A 33 4.07 -11.39 11.26
C GLY A 33 5.56 -11.01 11.19
N ALA A 34 6.39 -11.81 10.51
CA ALA A 34 7.80 -11.49 10.27
C ALA A 34 7.99 -10.36 9.25
N LEU A 35 7.07 -10.21 8.29
CA LEU A 35 7.11 -9.16 7.26
C LEU A 35 6.34 -7.91 7.69
N GLN A 36 5.25 -8.05 8.43
CA GLN A 36 4.43 -6.91 8.86
C GLN A 36 5.26 -5.86 9.61
N LYS A 37 5.00 -4.59 9.30
CA LYS A 37 5.66 -3.42 9.92
C LYS A 37 7.20 -3.39 9.74
N THR A 38 7.71 -3.98 8.65
CA THR A 38 9.13 -3.89 8.25
C THR A 38 9.31 -2.98 7.03
N PRO A 39 10.55 -2.52 6.76
CA PRO A 39 10.88 -1.83 5.51
C PRO A 39 10.54 -2.65 4.27
N ALA A 40 10.84 -3.95 4.27
CA ALA A 40 10.55 -4.87 3.17
C ALA A 40 9.05 -4.93 2.82
N ALA A 41 8.14 -4.86 3.79
CA ALA A 41 6.70 -4.79 3.51
C ALA A 41 6.30 -3.50 2.78
N THR A 42 6.93 -2.38 3.14
CA THR A 42 6.68 -1.10 2.45
C THR A 42 7.32 -1.11 1.05
N GLU A 43 8.52 -1.67 0.93
CA GLU A 43 9.21 -1.84 -0.35
C GLU A 43 8.43 -2.72 -1.32
N ALA A 44 7.84 -3.82 -0.86
CA ALA A 44 6.97 -4.66 -1.68
C ALA A 44 5.80 -3.86 -2.28
N MET A 45 5.13 -3.04 -1.47
CA MET A 45 4.03 -2.17 -1.95
C MET A 45 4.53 -1.06 -2.87
N TYR A 46 5.70 -0.49 -2.59
CA TYR A 46 6.35 0.50 -3.45
C TYR A 46 6.66 -0.07 -4.83
N LEU A 47 7.30 -1.25 -4.90
CA LEU A 47 7.66 -1.89 -6.17
C LEU A 47 6.43 -2.22 -7.01
N MET A 48 5.34 -2.63 -6.36
CA MET A 48 4.08 -2.89 -7.06
C MET A 48 3.46 -1.60 -7.61
N ALA A 49 3.36 -0.54 -6.80
CA ALA A 49 2.87 0.76 -7.27
C ALA A 49 3.75 1.33 -8.41
N ARG A 50 5.08 1.25 -8.24
CA ARG A 50 6.07 1.69 -9.24
C ARG A 50 5.84 1.03 -10.59
N HIS A 51 5.61 -0.28 -10.60
CA HIS A 51 5.34 -1.00 -11.85
C HIS A 51 4.07 -0.49 -12.54
N ILE A 52 2.99 -0.29 -11.78
CA ILE A 52 1.71 0.19 -12.32
C ILE A 52 1.84 1.58 -12.95
N PHE A 53 2.51 2.51 -12.26
CA PHE A 53 2.63 3.88 -12.76
C PHE A 53 3.77 4.08 -13.75
N ASP A 54 4.99 3.67 -13.41
CA ASP A 54 6.18 3.98 -14.21
C ASP A 54 6.32 3.06 -15.43
N ASP A 55 6.00 1.77 -15.29
CA ASP A 55 6.24 0.79 -16.35
C ASP A 55 4.99 0.58 -17.22
N LEU A 56 3.80 0.54 -16.62
CA LEU A 56 2.53 0.29 -17.33
C LEU A 56 1.75 1.56 -17.70
N GLY A 57 2.07 2.71 -17.11
CA GLY A 57 1.40 3.99 -17.40
C GLY A 57 -0.07 4.03 -16.97
N TYR A 58 -0.46 3.25 -15.97
CA TYR A 58 -1.83 3.26 -15.46
C TYR A 58 -2.09 4.56 -14.68
N ARG A 59 -3.34 5.00 -14.73
CA ARG A 59 -3.80 6.29 -14.19
C ARG A 59 -4.37 6.21 -12.79
N ARG A 60 -4.71 4.98 -12.34
CA ARG A 60 -5.39 4.76 -11.05
C ARG A 60 -4.99 3.44 -10.41
N TYR A 61 -4.51 3.52 -9.18
CA TYR A 61 -4.16 2.38 -8.34
C TYR A 61 -5.06 2.31 -7.11
N GLU A 62 -5.83 1.22 -6.96
CA GLU A 62 -6.90 1.12 -5.96
C GLU A 62 -6.49 0.25 -4.77
N TRP A 63 -6.94 0.63 -3.57
CA TRP A 63 -6.92 -0.20 -2.37
C TRP A 63 -8.33 -0.31 -1.79
N LYS A 64 -8.74 -1.52 -1.42
CA LYS A 64 -10.03 -1.79 -0.79
C LYS A 64 -9.87 -2.67 0.43
N CYS A 65 -10.64 -2.38 1.47
CA CYS A 65 -10.72 -3.24 2.64
C CYS A 65 -12.13 -3.22 3.24
N ASN A 66 -12.41 -4.15 4.15
CA ASN A 66 -13.55 -4.00 5.05
C ASN A 66 -13.37 -2.67 5.81
N ASP A 67 -14.41 -1.85 5.89
CA ASP A 67 -14.37 -0.57 6.61
C ASP A 67 -14.04 -0.75 8.11
N GLU A 68 -14.37 -1.89 8.71
CA GLU A 68 -13.99 -2.19 10.08
C GLU A 68 -12.49 -2.54 10.24
N ASN A 69 -11.76 -2.77 9.14
CA ASN A 69 -10.34 -3.11 9.18
C ASN A 69 -9.45 -1.86 9.30
N ALA A 70 -9.39 -1.30 10.51
CA ALA A 70 -8.60 -0.10 10.80
C ALA A 70 -7.11 -0.24 10.44
N ALA A 71 -6.52 -1.43 10.59
CA ALA A 71 -5.13 -1.68 10.24
C ALA A 71 -4.87 -1.56 8.74
N SER A 72 -5.80 -2.07 7.91
CA SER A 72 -5.72 -1.95 6.45
C SER A 72 -5.95 -0.51 5.99
N LYS A 73 -6.93 0.20 6.55
CA LYS A 73 -7.17 1.64 6.28
C LYS A 73 -5.93 2.48 6.60
N SER A 74 -5.36 2.28 7.79
CA SER A 74 -4.14 2.98 8.22
C SER A 74 -2.94 2.68 7.31
N ALA A 75 -2.84 1.45 6.78
CA ALA A 75 -1.79 1.08 5.84
C ALA A 75 -1.97 1.81 4.49
N ALA A 76 -3.19 1.85 3.94
CA ALA A 76 -3.51 2.56 2.71
C ALA A 76 -3.16 4.05 2.81
N GLU A 77 -3.65 4.74 3.85
CA GLU A 77 -3.37 6.15 4.09
C GLU A 77 -1.87 6.43 4.26
N ARG A 78 -1.17 5.59 5.04
CA ARG A 78 0.28 5.69 5.24
C ARG A 78 1.04 5.57 3.91
N LEU A 79 0.63 4.65 3.04
CA LEU A 79 1.24 4.42 1.72
C LEU A 79 0.88 5.50 0.68
N GLY A 80 -0.12 6.31 0.98
CA GLY A 80 -0.48 7.48 0.18
C GLY A 80 -1.73 7.37 -0.65
N PHE A 81 -2.51 6.32 -0.42
CA PHE A 81 -3.85 6.25 -0.95
C PHE A 81 -4.75 7.29 -0.25
N GLN A 82 -5.58 7.96 -1.04
CA GLN A 82 -6.60 8.89 -0.59
C GLN A 82 -7.93 8.16 -0.45
N PHE A 83 -8.68 8.44 0.63
CA PHE A 83 -10.00 7.86 0.86
C PHE A 83 -11.05 8.47 -0.07
N GLU A 84 -11.92 7.64 -0.64
CA GLU A 84 -12.94 8.07 -1.60
C GLU A 84 -14.37 7.78 -1.16
N GLY A 85 -14.57 6.82 -0.25
CA GLY A 85 -15.90 6.51 0.27
C GLY A 85 -16.05 5.08 0.79
N VAL A 86 -17.25 4.81 1.29
CA VAL A 86 -17.67 3.48 1.74
C VAL A 86 -18.85 3.01 0.91
N PHE A 87 -18.73 1.83 0.32
CA PHE A 87 -19.87 1.12 -0.23
C PHE A 87 -20.52 0.32 0.91
N ARG A 88 -21.71 0.77 1.33
CA ARG A 88 -22.49 0.12 2.40
C ARG A 88 -23.09 -1.18 1.88
N GLN A 89 -23.02 -2.23 2.69
CA GLN A 89 -23.50 -3.57 2.35
C GLN A 89 -22.95 -4.09 1.02
N ASP A 90 -21.69 -3.80 0.72
CA ASP A 90 -21.04 -4.18 -0.54
C ASP A 90 -20.90 -5.70 -0.68
N MET A 91 -20.66 -6.41 0.42
CA MET A 91 -20.48 -7.87 0.42
C MET A 91 -21.01 -8.54 1.69
N VAL A 92 -21.23 -9.85 1.62
CA VAL A 92 -21.30 -10.74 2.78
C VAL A 92 -20.04 -11.60 2.79
N VAL A 93 -19.24 -11.52 3.85
CA VAL A 93 -17.97 -12.26 3.97
C VAL A 93 -17.99 -13.06 5.25
N LYS A 94 -17.83 -14.39 5.14
CA LYS A 94 -17.88 -15.32 6.27
C LYS A 94 -19.17 -15.21 7.12
N GLY A 95 -20.30 -14.91 6.46
CA GLY A 95 -21.60 -14.78 7.10
C GLY A 95 -21.91 -13.40 7.68
N GLU A 96 -20.95 -12.47 7.66
CA GLU A 96 -21.10 -11.12 8.22
C GLU A 96 -21.23 -10.07 7.12
N ASN A 97 -21.92 -8.96 7.43
CA ASN A 97 -21.95 -7.79 6.56
C ASN A 97 -20.53 -7.24 6.37
N ARG A 98 -20.24 -6.77 5.16
CA ARG A 98 -19.04 -6.01 4.86
C ARG A 98 -19.40 -4.75 4.10
N ASP A 99 -19.15 -3.64 4.77
CA ASP A 99 -18.99 -2.35 4.13
C ASP A 99 -17.56 -2.25 3.58
N THR A 100 -17.39 -1.77 2.35
CA THR A 100 -16.06 -1.70 1.71
C THR A 100 -15.61 -0.24 1.66
N ALA A 101 -14.50 0.05 2.32
CA ALA A 101 -13.80 1.33 2.21
C ALA A 101 -12.90 1.33 0.96
N TRP A 102 -12.98 2.41 0.19
CA TRP A 102 -12.24 2.60 -1.06
C TRP A 102 -11.21 3.70 -0.93
N PHE A 103 -10.01 3.41 -1.44
CA PHE A 103 -8.92 4.38 -1.54
C PHE A 103 -8.23 4.28 -2.89
N SER A 104 -7.58 5.35 -3.32
CA SER A 104 -6.80 5.37 -4.57
C SER A 104 -5.53 6.21 -4.51
N VAL A 105 -4.59 5.91 -5.39
CA VAL A 105 -3.53 6.84 -5.83
C VAL A 105 -3.73 7.10 -7.31
N LEU A 106 -3.63 8.36 -7.72
CA LEU A 106 -3.70 8.79 -9.12
C LEU A 106 -2.30 8.98 -9.72
N ASP A 107 -2.22 8.93 -11.04
CA ASP A 107 -0.99 9.24 -11.80
C ASP A 107 -0.39 10.61 -11.42
N SER A 108 -1.24 11.62 -11.23
CA SER A 108 -0.82 12.97 -10.81
C SER A 108 -0.27 13.04 -9.39
N GLU A 109 -0.65 12.11 -8.52
CA GLU A 109 -0.21 12.05 -7.11
C GLU A 109 1.04 11.18 -6.94
N TRP A 110 1.24 10.24 -7.88
CA TRP A 110 2.33 9.28 -7.81
C TRP A 110 3.73 9.90 -7.67
N PRO A 111 4.12 10.99 -8.36
CA PRO A 111 5.44 11.58 -8.19
C PRO A 111 5.76 11.96 -6.74
N GLU A 112 4.78 12.51 -6.01
CA GLU A 112 4.95 12.88 -4.60
C GLU A 112 4.97 11.65 -3.69
N VAL A 113 4.04 10.70 -3.91
CA VAL A 113 3.99 9.44 -3.17
C VAL A 113 5.30 8.66 -3.33
N LYS A 114 5.81 8.56 -4.55
CA LYS A 114 7.09 7.94 -4.90
C LYS A 114 8.26 8.63 -4.21
N ALA A 115 8.32 9.95 -4.23
CA ALA A 115 9.38 10.70 -3.57
C ALA A 115 9.42 10.43 -2.06
N GLY A 116 8.27 10.43 -1.39
CA GLY A 116 8.19 10.13 0.04
C GLY A 116 8.51 8.68 0.39
N LEU A 117 8.08 7.72 -0.44
CA LEU A 117 8.46 6.30 -0.29
C LEU A 117 9.97 6.10 -0.46
N ASN A 118 10.58 6.70 -1.48
CA ASN A 118 12.02 6.65 -1.69
C ASN A 118 12.79 7.28 -0.52
N ALA A 119 12.38 8.47 -0.06
CA ALA A 119 13.01 9.14 1.07
C ALA A 119 12.88 8.35 2.39
N TRP A 120 11.80 7.57 2.53
CA TRP A 120 11.61 6.70 3.69
C TRP A 120 12.41 5.40 3.61
N LEU A 121 12.49 4.79 2.43
CA LEU A 121 13.24 3.54 2.17
C LEU A 121 14.77 3.77 2.10
N ALA A 122 15.21 5.01 1.92
CA ALA A 122 16.61 5.39 1.91
C ALA A 122 17.34 4.85 3.15
N PRO A 123 18.52 4.20 3.01
CA PRO A 123 19.27 3.65 4.15
C PRO A 123 19.54 4.68 5.25
N GLU A 124 19.73 5.94 4.88
CA GLU A 124 20.01 7.06 5.78
C GLU A 124 18.83 7.34 6.73
N ASN A 125 17.62 6.93 6.36
CA ASN A 125 16.44 7.08 7.20
C ASN A 125 16.34 6.01 8.30
N PHE A 126 17.29 5.07 8.39
CA PHE A 126 17.32 4.06 9.45
C PHE A 126 18.60 4.21 10.29
N ASP A 127 18.47 4.01 11.61
CA ASP A 127 19.62 3.95 12.51
C ASP A 127 20.27 2.55 12.54
N ALA A 128 21.34 2.39 13.32
CA ALA A 128 22.08 1.13 13.43
C ALA A 128 21.22 -0.02 14.00
N ASP A 129 20.14 0.29 14.71
CA ASP A 129 19.20 -0.70 15.26
C ASP A 129 18.03 -0.98 14.29
N GLY A 130 18.03 -0.34 13.12
CA GLY A 130 16.99 -0.43 12.11
C GLY A 130 15.70 0.31 12.47
N ARG A 131 15.74 1.29 13.38
CA ARG A 131 14.61 2.18 13.66
C ARG A 131 14.61 3.33 12.66
N GLN A 132 13.42 3.67 12.18
CA GLN A 132 13.23 4.81 11.28
C GLN A 132 13.51 6.13 12.01
N ARG A 133 14.24 7.04 11.37
CA ARG A 133 14.50 8.41 11.85
C ARG A 133 13.31 9.32 11.57
N ARG A 134 12.69 9.16 10.39
CA ARG A 134 11.44 9.81 10.00
C ARG A 134 10.41 8.76 9.64
N SER A 135 9.16 9.00 10.04
CA SER A 135 8.02 8.21 9.60
C SER A 135 7.75 8.43 8.12
N LEU A 136 7.06 7.48 7.47
CA LEU A 136 6.68 7.64 6.07
C LEU A 136 5.78 8.87 5.85
N ARG A 137 4.93 9.21 6.83
CA ARG A 137 4.10 10.42 6.78
C ARG A 137 4.96 11.69 6.74
N GLN A 138 5.99 11.76 7.59
CA GLN A 138 6.96 12.85 7.59
C GLN A 138 7.75 12.94 6.28
N CYS A 139 8.15 11.80 5.70
CA CYS A 139 8.86 11.77 4.41
C CYS A 139 7.99 12.23 3.23
N ARG A 140 6.67 12.03 3.32
CA ARG A 140 5.71 12.47 2.30
C ARG A 140 5.27 13.92 2.46
N GLY A 141 5.80 14.67 3.42
CA GLY A 141 5.42 16.07 3.65
C GLY A 141 4.04 16.26 4.31
N GLY A 142 3.42 15.19 4.81
CA GLY A 142 2.17 15.27 5.57
C GLY A 142 2.43 15.62 7.04
N ALA A 143 1.77 16.69 7.52
CA ALA A 143 1.63 16.97 8.96
C ALA A 143 0.96 15.80 9.70
#